data_AF-A0A4Q2Y6Z0-F1
#
_entry.id   AF-A0A4Q2Y6Z0-F1
#
_cell.length_a   1.000
_cell.length_b   1.000
_cell.length_c   1.000
_cell.angle_alpha   90.00
_cell.angle_beta   90.00
_cell.angle_gamma   90.00
#
_symmetry.space_group_name_H-M   'P 1'
#
loop_
_entity.id
_entity.type
_entity.pdbx_description
1 polymer ?
#
loop_
_entity_poly.entity_id
_entity_poly.type
_entity_poly.pdbx_seq_one_letter_code
_entity_poly.pdbx_strand_id
1 'polypeptide(L)'
;MAAKAIGPYEHDAGISCQWGVDFVHGIPVDPSTLVEFDRLDPNVIPTVNLRPRARYQQVYAKQDFFASLENLRTNRVILKDGDVRERAHLREKAAPLLSNLTRLIHETHHGKNLERLFAPVFRKMPNVVDVIENGFGWGTDHGADLIVTLQNSFGNLQLERKIVVQLKSYSGNHYELSGVEQIVNAINKFGADAGMIVTTAEPTEQLEEAISERAANLGKPIGLIAGKDVAQFILEHHPNLLFSSV
;
A
#
# COMPACT_ATOMS: atom_id res chain seq x y z
N MET A 1 17.71 1.11 -26.54
CA MET A 1 18.61 2.26 -26.28
C MET A 1 17.80 3.55 -26.32
N ALA A 2 18.06 4.46 -25.39
CA ALA A 2 17.59 5.84 -25.42
C ALA A 2 18.77 6.78 -25.10
N ALA A 3 18.80 7.96 -25.72
CA ALA A 3 19.80 9.00 -25.47
C ALA A 3 19.19 10.38 -25.74
N LYS A 4 19.69 11.41 -25.05
CA LYS A 4 19.27 12.80 -25.24
C LYS A 4 20.00 13.39 -26.45
N ALA A 5 19.24 13.89 -27.43
CA ALA A 5 19.80 14.67 -28.52
C ALA A 5 20.31 16.03 -28.01
N ILE A 6 21.48 16.46 -28.51
CA ILE A 6 22.12 17.74 -28.16
C ILE A 6 22.25 18.70 -29.33
N GLY A 7 21.82 18.29 -30.52
CA GLY A 7 21.90 19.08 -31.73
C GLY A 7 20.87 18.64 -32.78
N PRO A 8 20.80 19.37 -33.90
CA PRO A 8 19.91 19.05 -35.00
C PRO A 8 20.37 17.79 -35.74
N TYR A 9 19.59 17.38 -36.73
CA TYR A 9 19.99 16.36 -37.68
C TYR A 9 21.21 16.81 -38.47
N GLU A 10 22.22 15.95 -38.57
CA GLU A 10 23.50 16.23 -39.20
C GLU A 10 23.83 15.18 -40.27
N HIS A 11 24.73 15.55 -41.17
CA HIS A 11 25.32 14.69 -42.19
C HIS A 11 26.84 14.68 -41.98
N ASP A 12 27.47 13.55 -42.22
CA ASP A 12 28.93 13.48 -42.27
C ASP A 12 29.49 14.17 -43.54
N ALA A 13 30.81 14.07 -43.74
CA ALA A 13 31.47 14.63 -44.93
C ALA A 13 31.03 13.93 -46.25
N GLY A 14 30.33 12.80 -46.14
CA GLY A 14 29.87 11.98 -47.25
C GLY A 14 30.99 11.20 -47.98
N ILE A 15 30.58 10.16 -48.70
CA ILE A 15 31.44 9.34 -49.54
C ILE A 15 31.09 9.65 -51.01
N SER A 16 32.10 9.93 -51.83
CA SER A 16 31.90 10.14 -53.26
C SER A 16 31.58 8.80 -53.96
N CYS A 17 30.42 8.74 -54.58
CA CYS A 17 29.92 7.58 -55.32
C CYS A 17 29.61 7.95 -56.78
N GLN A 18 29.45 6.95 -57.65
CA GLN A 18 29.13 7.16 -59.07
C GLN A 18 27.78 7.88 -59.29
N TRP A 19 26.91 7.89 -58.27
CA TRP A 19 25.58 8.51 -58.27
C TRP A 19 25.50 9.80 -57.43
N GLY A 20 26.64 10.34 -56.98
CA GLY A 20 26.69 11.55 -56.16
C GLY A 20 27.39 11.32 -54.82
N VAL A 21 27.24 12.25 -53.88
CA VAL A 21 27.78 12.11 -52.52
C VAL A 21 26.75 11.42 -51.66
N ASP A 22 27.09 10.25 -51.12
CA ASP A 22 26.27 9.51 -50.16
C ASP A 22 26.63 9.96 -48.74
N PHE A 23 25.64 10.37 -47.95
CA PHE A 23 25.84 10.93 -46.62
C PHE A 23 25.35 9.96 -45.55
N VAL A 24 26.11 9.80 -44.47
CA VAL A 24 25.61 9.15 -43.27
C VAL A 24 24.81 10.17 -42.46
N HIS A 25 23.56 9.82 -42.20
CA HIS A 25 22.66 10.62 -41.38
C HIS A 25 22.91 10.39 -39.89
N GLY A 26 23.06 11.46 -39.12
CA GLY A 26 23.32 11.42 -37.68
C GLY A 26 22.44 12.37 -36.87
N ILE A 27 22.27 12.05 -35.59
CA ILE A 27 21.74 12.98 -34.59
C ILE A 27 22.75 12.98 -33.44
N PRO A 28 23.41 14.11 -33.12
CA PRO A 28 24.36 14.16 -32.02
C PRO A 28 23.63 13.98 -30.69
N VAL A 29 24.16 13.10 -29.84
CA VAL A 29 23.60 12.76 -28.53
C VAL A 29 24.60 13.00 -27.41
N ASP A 30 24.09 13.24 -26.20
CA ASP A 30 24.89 13.27 -24.98
C ASP A 30 25.18 11.83 -24.51
N PRO A 31 26.44 11.35 -24.57
CA PRO A 31 26.76 9.97 -24.19
C PRO A 31 26.49 9.66 -22.72
N SER A 32 26.54 10.67 -21.83
CA SER A 32 26.27 10.49 -20.40
C SER A 32 24.80 10.12 -20.12
N THR A 33 23.92 10.36 -21.10
CA THR A 33 22.48 10.07 -20.98
C THR A 33 22.08 8.73 -21.58
N LEU A 34 23.03 8.00 -22.20
CA LEU A 34 22.77 6.76 -22.90
C LEU A 34 22.32 5.66 -21.94
N VAL A 35 21.17 5.07 -22.24
CA VAL A 35 20.63 3.93 -21.49
C VAL A 35 20.27 2.82 -22.48
N GLU A 36 20.93 1.67 -22.33
CA GLU A 36 20.57 0.43 -23.03
C GLU A 36 19.71 -0.43 -22.12
N PHE A 37 18.64 -0.98 -22.68
CA PHE A 37 17.65 -1.74 -21.91
C PHE A 37 16.80 -2.59 -22.83
N ASP A 38 16.24 -3.67 -22.28
CA ASP A 38 15.18 -4.43 -22.94
C ASP A 38 13.85 -3.66 -22.81
N ARG A 39 13.08 -3.54 -23.90
CA ARG A 39 11.72 -2.97 -23.87
C ARG A 39 10.76 -3.73 -22.94
N LEU A 40 11.09 -4.98 -22.60
CA LEU A 40 10.37 -5.83 -21.66
C LEU A 40 10.92 -5.77 -20.24
N ASP A 41 11.95 -4.96 -19.98
CA ASP A 41 12.54 -4.80 -18.66
C ASP A 41 11.47 -4.38 -17.63
N PRO A 42 11.48 -4.96 -16.41
CA PRO A 42 10.54 -4.60 -15.35
C PRO A 42 10.53 -3.11 -14.99
N ASN A 43 11.63 -2.40 -15.19
CA ASN A 43 11.76 -0.98 -14.90
C ASN A 43 11.08 -0.08 -15.95
N VAL A 44 10.70 -0.63 -17.11
CA VAL A 44 9.94 0.10 -18.13
C VAL A 44 8.46 0.12 -17.73
N ILE A 45 7.89 1.31 -17.53
CA ILE A 45 6.48 1.47 -17.15
C ILE A 45 5.57 0.99 -18.30
N PRO A 46 4.53 0.16 -18.06
CA PRO A 46 3.71 -0.45 -19.12
C PRO A 46 3.04 0.49 -20.12
N THR A 47 2.74 1.74 -19.72
CA THR A 47 2.16 2.77 -20.58
C THR A 47 3.13 3.22 -21.68
N VAL A 48 4.44 2.99 -21.48
CA VAL A 48 5.49 3.28 -22.45
C VAL A 48 5.54 2.16 -23.50
N ASN A 49 4.80 2.33 -24.58
CA ASN A 49 4.85 1.39 -25.69
C ASN A 49 6.12 1.56 -26.53
N LEU A 50 7.11 0.67 -26.37
CA LEU A 50 8.36 0.68 -27.16
C LEU A 50 8.41 -0.43 -28.22
N ARG A 51 7.25 -0.91 -28.69
CA ARG A 51 7.19 -1.83 -29.85
C ARG A 51 7.81 -1.16 -31.08
N PRO A 52 8.35 -1.92 -32.05
CA PRO A 52 8.97 -1.35 -33.24
C PRO A 52 7.98 -0.41 -33.92
N ARG A 53 8.44 0.80 -34.18
CA ARG A 53 7.61 1.93 -34.55
C ARG A 53 7.95 2.38 -35.97
N ALA A 54 6.96 2.88 -36.70
CA ALA A 54 7.20 3.52 -38.00
C ALA A 54 8.04 4.81 -37.83
N ARG A 55 8.68 5.30 -38.91
CA ARG A 55 9.67 6.41 -38.92
C ARG A 55 9.27 7.70 -38.19
N TYR A 56 7.99 7.91 -37.85
CA TYR A 56 7.48 9.16 -37.24
C TYR A 56 6.71 8.97 -35.93
N GLN A 57 6.70 7.77 -35.35
CA GLN A 57 5.90 7.57 -34.14
C GLN A 57 6.65 8.03 -32.88
N GLN A 58 5.95 8.79 -32.06
CA GLN A 58 6.46 9.39 -30.83
C GLN A 58 6.01 8.62 -29.59
N VAL A 59 6.84 8.61 -28.55
CA VAL A 59 6.40 8.15 -27.23
C VAL A 59 5.47 9.20 -26.63
N TYR A 60 4.16 8.91 -26.59
CA TYR A 60 3.15 9.83 -26.07
C TYR A 60 3.15 9.92 -24.54
N ALA A 61 3.42 8.81 -23.85
CA ALA A 61 3.55 8.75 -22.40
C ALA A 61 4.91 9.31 -21.94
N LYS A 62 5.17 10.59 -22.22
CA LYS A 62 6.48 11.23 -22.01
C LYS A 62 6.94 11.15 -20.55
N GLN A 63 6.04 11.45 -19.61
CA GLN A 63 6.34 11.40 -18.18
C GLN A 63 6.73 9.99 -17.73
N ASP A 64 5.92 8.98 -18.08
CA ASP A 64 6.22 7.58 -17.76
C ASP A 64 7.51 7.10 -18.46
N PHE A 65 7.82 7.62 -19.65
CA PHE A 65 9.08 7.31 -20.34
C PHE A 65 10.30 7.83 -19.56
N PHE A 66 10.28 9.08 -19.13
CA PHE A 66 11.37 9.63 -18.31
C PHE A 66 11.47 8.92 -16.95
N ALA A 67 10.34 8.62 -16.31
CA ALA A 67 10.34 7.82 -15.08
C ALA A 67 10.92 6.41 -15.31
N SER A 68 10.64 5.78 -16.46
CA SER A 68 11.25 4.50 -16.83
C SER A 68 12.76 4.58 -16.96
N LEU A 69 13.31 5.67 -17.53
CA LEU A 69 14.75 5.87 -17.62
C LEU A 69 15.41 6.01 -16.24
N GLU A 70 14.76 6.71 -15.31
CA GLU A 70 15.23 6.78 -13.92
C GLU A 70 15.15 5.42 -13.21
N ASN A 71 14.06 4.67 -13.40
CA ASN A 71 13.93 3.32 -12.86
C ASN A 71 15.04 2.40 -13.38
N LEU A 72 15.35 2.45 -14.68
CA LEU A 72 16.42 1.68 -15.31
C LEU A 72 17.81 2.05 -14.75
N ARG A 73 18.07 3.34 -14.54
CA ARG A 73 19.34 3.82 -13.96
C ARG A 73 19.56 3.39 -12.51
N THR A 74 18.48 3.29 -11.75
CA THR A 74 18.50 2.99 -10.31
C THR A 74 18.16 1.53 -9.99
N ASN A 75 17.78 0.75 -11.00
CA ASN A 75 17.23 -0.60 -10.86
C ASN A 75 16.10 -0.68 -9.80
N ARG A 76 15.16 0.28 -9.87
CA ARG A 76 14.14 0.50 -8.83
C ARG A 76 13.16 -0.67 -8.69
N VAL A 77 12.77 -1.30 -9.80
CA VAL A 77 11.75 -2.34 -9.84
C VAL A 77 12.40 -3.71 -9.86
N ILE A 78 12.37 -4.39 -8.72
CA ILE A 78 12.81 -5.77 -8.56
C ILE A 78 11.58 -6.67 -8.48
N LEU A 79 11.41 -7.55 -9.46
CA LEU A 79 10.30 -8.51 -9.44
C LEU A 79 10.57 -9.62 -8.43
N LYS A 80 9.55 -9.96 -7.65
CA LYS A 80 9.55 -11.19 -6.83
C LYS A 80 9.15 -12.38 -7.69
N ASP A 81 9.48 -13.60 -7.25
CA ASP A 81 9.13 -14.82 -7.97
C ASP A 81 7.62 -14.90 -8.27
N GLY A 82 7.31 -15.21 -9.53
CA GLY A 82 5.93 -15.29 -10.03
C GLY A 82 5.24 -13.94 -10.23
N ASP A 83 5.90 -12.81 -9.98
CA ASP A 83 5.35 -11.48 -10.27
C ASP A 83 5.55 -11.05 -11.72
N VAL A 84 4.74 -10.11 -12.18
CA VAL A 84 4.91 -9.49 -13.51
C VAL A 84 5.01 -7.99 -13.38
N ARG A 85 5.76 -7.37 -14.30
CA ARG A 85 5.95 -5.93 -14.43
C ARG A 85 4.66 -5.15 -14.20
N GLU A 86 3.59 -5.50 -14.91
CA GLU A 86 2.34 -4.75 -14.90
C GLU A 86 1.72 -4.71 -13.50
N ARG A 87 1.83 -5.81 -12.75
CA ARG A 87 1.37 -5.88 -11.35
C ARG A 87 2.27 -5.09 -10.41
N ALA A 88 3.59 -5.16 -10.58
CA ALA A 88 4.52 -4.38 -9.76
C ALA A 88 4.24 -2.87 -9.86
N HIS A 89 4.13 -2.34 -11.09
CA HIS A 89 3.81 -0.92 -11.33
C HIS A 89 2.40 -0.56 -10.85
N LEU A 90 1.42 -1.45 -11.00
CA LEU A 90 0.07 -1.21 -10.48
C LEU A 90 0.07 -1.09 -8.95
N ARG A 91 0.78 -1.96 -8.23
CA ARG A 91 0.89 -1.89 -6.77
C ARG A 91 1.54 -0.58 -6.32
N GLU A 92 2.62 -0.15 -6.98
CA GLU A 92 3.28 1.12 -6.69
C GLU A 92 2.33 2.31 -6.91
N LYS A 93 1.60 2.33 -8.02
CA LYS A 93 0.62 3.41 -8.31
C LYS A 93 -0.61 3.36 -7.40
N ALA A 94 -1.00 2.18 -6.92
CA ALA A 94 -2.15 1.99 -6.04
C ALA A 94 -1.83 2.30 -4.56
N ALA A 95 -0.59 2.12 -4.11
CA ALA A 95 -0.22 2.30 -2.71
C ALA A 95 -0.59 3.70 -2.13
N PRO A 96 -0.35 4.83 -2.84
CA PRO A 96 -0.78 6.14 -2.37
C PRO A 96 -2.29 6.31 -2.26
N LEU A 97 -3.08 5.53 -3.03
CA LEU A 97 -4.54 5.59 -2.98
C LEU A 97 -5.07 5.08 -1.64
N LEU A 98 -4.44 4.03 -1.08
CA LEU A 98 -4.79 3.51 0.23
C LEU A 98 -4.48 4.53 1.33
N SER A 99 -3.30 5.17 1.29
CA SER A 99 -2.96 6.25 2.23
C SER A 99 -3.95 7.42 2.14
N ASN A 100 -4.34 7.81 0.92
CA ASN A 100 -5.35 8.85 0.72
C ASN A 100 -6.72 8.45 1.27
N LEU A 101 -7.11 7.18 1.11
CA LEU A 101 -8.37 6.68 1.64
C LEU A 101 -8.35 6.63 3.17
N THR A 102 -7.27 6.17 3.81
CA THR A 102 -7.11 6.26 5.27
C THR A 102 -7.20 7.71 5.75
N ARG A 103 -6.56 8.65 5.05
CA ARG A 103 -6.67 10.09 5.38
C ARG A 103 -8.12 10.57 5.33
N LEU A 104 -8.88 10.19 4.30
CA LEU A 104 -10.31 10.55 4.20
C LEU A 104 -11.13 9.92 5.32
N ILE A 105 -10.84 8.67 5.69
CA ILE A 105 -11.47 8.00 6.85
C ILE A 105 -11.18 8.78 8.13
N HIS A 106 -9.91 9.13 8.36
CA HIS A 106 -9.50 9.94 9.51
C HIS A 106 -10.27 11.27 9.57
N GLU A 107 -10.33 12.02 8.47
CA GLU A 107 -10.98 13.34 8.38
C GLU A 107 -12.51 13.29 8.56
N THR A 108 -13.14 12.14 8.30
CA THR A 108 -14.60 12.00 8.32
C THR A 108 -15.12 11.23 9.54
N HIS A 109 -14.29 10.38 10.16
CA HIS A 109 -14.67 9.46 11.22
C HIS A 109 -13.74 9.60 12.44
N HIS A 110 -13.89 10.71 13.17
CA HIS A 110 -13.17 10.95 14.41
C HIS A 110 -13.81 10.25 15.63
N GLY A 111 -12.99 9.81 16.59
CA GLY A 111 -13.43 9.25 17.87
C GLY A 111 -14.43 8.11 17.71
N LYS A 112 -15.58 8.20 18.39
CA LYS A 112 -16.66 7.19 18.34
C LYS A 112 -17.20 6.91 16.94
N ASN A 113 -17.03 7.81 15.97
CA ASN A 113 -17.45 7.54 14.59
C ASN A 113 -16.53 6.52 13.91
N LEU A 114 -15.24 6.43 14.29
CA LEU A 114 -14.35 5.39 13.79
C LEU A 114 -14.79 4.01 14.27
N GLU A 115 -15.23 3.92 15.53
CA GLU A 115 -15.79 2.69 16.11
C GLU A 115 -17.05 2.23 15.38
N ARG A 116 -17.96 3.16 15.09
CA ARG A 116 -19.16 2.90 14.29
C ARG A 116 -18.85 2.49 12.85
N LEU A 117 -17.73 2.96 12.28
CA LEU A 117 -17.27 2.55 10.96
C LEU A 117 -16.73 1.12 11.00
N PHE A 118 -15.96 0.76 12.02
CA PHE A 118 -15.28 -0.54 12.11
C PHE A 118 -16.17 -1.68 12.61
N ALA A 119 -17.14 -1.41 13.47
CA ALA A 119 -18.08 -2.43 13.94
C ALA A 119 -18.74 -3.23 12.80
N PRO A 120 -19.33 -2.61 11.76
CA PRO A 120 -19.89 -3.36 10.62
C PRO A 120 -18.82 -4.07 9.79
N VAL A 121 -17.59 -3.54 9.72
CA VAL A 121 -16.46 -4.21 9.02
C VAL A 121 -16.15 -5.55 9.69
N PHE A 122 -16.03 -5.58 11.02
CA PHE A 122 -15.85 -6.82 11.77
C PHE A 122 -17.03 -7.77 11.60
N ARG A 123 -18.26 -7.27 11.65
CA ARG A 123 -19.47 -8.10 11.46
C ARG A 123 -19.55 -8.76 10.08
N LYS A 124 -18.82 -8.27 9.07
CA LYS A 124 -18.76 -8.90 7.74
C LYS A 124 -17.64 -9.92 7.58
N MET A 125 -16.74 -10.05 8.55
CA MET A 125 -15.70 -11.06 8.49
C MET A 125 -16.30 -12.47 8.61
N PRO A 126 -15.85 -13.46 7.80
CA PRO A 126 -16.48 -14.78 7.71
C PRO A 126 -16.62 -15.56 9.04
N ASN A 127 -15.68 -15.36 9.97
CA ASN A 127 -15.61 -16.13 11.22
C ASN A 127 -16.02 -15.32 12.45
N VAL A 128 -16.54 -14.10 12.26
CA VAL A 128 -17.04 -13.27 13.37
C VAL A 128 -18.51 -13.60 13.60
N VAL A 129 -18.85 -13.95 14.84
CA VAL A 129 -20.23 -14.28 15.25
C VAL A 129 -20.88 -13.19 16.09
N ASP A 130 -20.08 -12.36 16.77
CA ASP A 130 -20.58 -11.25 17.55
C ASP A 130 -19.57 -10.08 17.59
N VAL A 131 -20.09 -8.86 17.63
CA VAL A 131 -19.33 -7.61 17.76
C VAL A 131 -20.07 -6.68 18.71
N ILE A 132 -19.51 -6.53 19.91
CA ILE A 132 -20.00 -5.63 20.94
C ILE A 132 -19.27 -4.30 20.82
N GLU A 133 -20.05 -3.24 20.61
CA GLU A 133 -19.60 -1.86 20.68
C GLU A 133 -19.54 -1.42 22.16
N ASN A 134 -18.34 -1.31 22.73
CA ASN A 134 -18.12 -1.02 24.14
C ASN A 134 -18.03 0.50 24.39
N GLY A 135 -18.50 0.97 25.55
CA GLY A 135 -18.49 2.40 25.88
C GLY A 135 -19.55 3.27 25.18
N PHE A 136 -20.56 2.65 24.54
CA PHE A 136 -21.76 3.36 24.05
C PHE A 136 -22.83 3.44 25.18
N GLY A 137 -22.56 4.23 26.22
CA GLY A 137 -23.46 4.40 27.38
C GLY A 137 -22.75 4.90 28.66
N TRP A 138 -23.46 4.99 29.79
CA TRP A 138 -22.89 5.34 31.11
C TRP A 138 -22.00 4.19 31.63
N GLY A 139 -20.72 4.20 31.25
CA GLY A 139 -19.71 3.25 31.72
C GLY A 139 -18.33 3.59 31.15
N THR A 140 -17.26 3.29 31.90
CA THR A 140 -15.88 3.49 31.44
C THR A 140 -15.50 2.43 30.40
N ASP A 141 -14.74 2.83 29.39
CA ASP A 141 -14.37 2.04 28.21
C ASP A 141 -13.31 0.96 28.47
N HIS A 142 -12.68 0.93 29.65
CA HIS A 142 -11.68 -0.08 30.07
C HIS A 142 -10.57 -0.38 29.03
N GLY A 143 -10.34 0.52 28.06
CA GLY A 143 -9.35 0.35 26.99
C GLY A 143 -9.76 -0.57 25.83
N ALA A 144 -11.05 -0.88 25.65
CA ALA A 144 -11.54 -1.55 24.44
C ALA A 144 -12.75 -0.82 23.87
N ASP A 145 -12.69 -0.52 22.57
CA ASP A 145 -13.79 0.10 21.84
C ASP A 145 -14.73 -0.97 21.26
N LEU A 146 -14.16 -2.08 20.77
CA LEU A 146 -14.94 -3.23 20.28
C LEU A 146 -14.49 -4.51 20.98
N ILE A 147 -15.44 -5.42 21.21
CA ILE A 147 -15.17 -6.80 21.62
C ILE A 147 -15.73 -7.71 20.54
N VAL A 148 -14.84 -8.43 19.86
CA VAL A 148 -15.15 -9.27 18.72
C VAL A 148 -15.05 -10.74 19.13
N THR A 149 -16.11 -11.51 18.89
CA THR A 149 -16.11 -12.95 19.12
C THR A 149 -15.97 -13.66 17.79
N LEU A 150 -14.89 -14.43 17.65
CA LEU A 150 -14.64 -15.32 16.53
C LEU A 150 -15.12 -16.72 16.89
N GLN A 151 -15.67 -17.42 15.91
CA GLN A 151 -16.01 -18.84 16.03
C GLN A 151 -15.39 -19.60 14.86
N ASN A 152 -14.52 -20.57 15.19
CA ASN A 152 -13.94 -21.48 14.24
C ASN A 152 -14.43 -22.90 14.54
N SER A 153 -14.83 -23.63 13.50
CA SER A 153 -15.20 -25.03 13.61
C SER A 153 -14.01 -25.91 13.21
N PHE A 154 -13.69 -26.90 14.04
CA PHE A 154 -12.68 -27.92 13.73
C PHE A 154 -13.27 -29.32 13.97
N GLY A 155 -13.70 -29.98 12.89
CA GLY A 155 -14.48 -31.21 12.99
C GLY A 155 -15.78 -30.96 13.75
N ASN A 156 -15.97 -31.65 14.87
CA ASN A 156 -17.14 -31.51 15.74
C ASN A 156 -16.93 -30.51 16.90
N LEU A 157 -15.80 -29.81 16.94
CA LEU A 157 -15.49 -28.81 17.96
C LEU A 157 -15.81 -27.41 17.45
N GLN A 158 -16.51 -26.63 18.26
CA GLN A 158 -16.65 -25.19 18.07
C GLN A 158 -15.71 -24.49 19.05
N LEU A 159 -14.75 -23.73 18.50
CA LEU A 159 -13.79 -22.97 19.27
C LEU A 159 -14.14 -21.49 19.15
N GLU A 160 -14.48 -20.90 20.27
CA GLU A 160 -14.71 -19.45 20.36
C GLU A 160 -13.44 -18.76 20.85
N ARG A 161 -13.14 -17.61 20.26
CA ARG A 161 -12.05 -16.74 20.69
C ARG A 161 -12.53 -15.30 20.77
N LYS A 162 -12.15 -14.61 21.83
CA LYS A 162 -12.50 -13.21 22.05
C LYS A 162 -11.29 -12.33 21.74
N ILE A 163 -11.52 -11.31 20.91
CA ILE A 163 -10.53 -10.29 20.59
C ILE A 163 -11.07 -8.95 21.08
N VAL A 164 -10.26 -8.21 21.83
CA VAL A 164 -10.56 -6.80 22.14
C VAL A 164 -9.87 -5.90 21.12
N VAL A 165 -10.54 -4.85 20.69
CA VAL A 165 -10.04 -3.92 19.69
C VAL A 165 -10.06 -2.50 20.25
N GLN A 166 -8.93 -1.80 20.17
CA GLN A 166 -8.81 -0.38 20.45
C GLN A 166 -8.59 0.37 19.13
N LEU A 167 -9.46 1.32 18.85
CA LEU A 167 -9.44 2.21 17.69
C LEU A 167 -8.91 3.57 18.10
N LYS A 168 -8.01 4.12 17.29
CA LYS A 168 -7.39 5.41 17.52
C LYS A 168 -7.36 6.22 16.23
N SER A 169 -7.96 7.42 16.27
CA SER A 169 -7.94 8.36 15.16
C SER A 169 -6.85 9.40 15.41
N TYR A 170 -5.68 9.23 14.79
CA TYR A 170 -4.59 10.20 14.82
C TYR A 170 -4.10 10.55 13.41
N SER A 171 -3.57 11.76 13.25
CA SER A 171 -2.81 12.20 12.08
C SER A 171 -1.32 12.25 12.40
N GLY A 172 -0.45 11.92 11.43
CA GLY A 172 1.00 11.96 11.61
C GLY A 172 1.58 10.67 12.20
N ASN A 173 2.71 10.76 12.91
CA ASN A 173 3.37 9.62 13.55
C ASN A 173 2.76 9.34 14.93
N HIS A 174 2.43 8.09 15.23
CA HIS A 174 1.90 7.69 16.52
C HIS A 174 3.02 7.26 17.47
N TYR A 175 3.25 8.05 18.52
CA TYR A 175 4.23 7.79 19.59
C TYR A 175 3.57 7.39 20.92
N GLU A 176 2.23 7.31 20.97
CA GLU A 176 1.52 7.17 22.23
C GLU A 176 1.41 5.70 22.66
N LEU A 177 2.34 5.28 23.53
CA LEU A 177 2.36 3.92 24.12
C LEU A 177 1.13 3.62 25.01
N SER A 178 0.32 4.64 25.34
CA SER A 178 -0.89 4.50 26.14
C SER A 178 -1.90 3.52 25.53
N GLY A 179 -1.98 3.45 24.19
CA GLY A 179 -2.84 2.51 23.49
C GLY A 179 -2.47 1.05 23.74
N VAL A 180 -1.18 0.77 23.95
CA VAL A 180 -0.68 -0.59 24.25
C VAL A 180 -1.06 -0.99 25.68
N GLU A 181 -0.92 -0.08 26.64
CA GLU A 181 -1.35 -0.38 28.03
C GLU A 181 -2.87 -0.53 28.14
N GLN A 182 -3.63 0.28 27.38
CA GLN A 182 -5.09 0.16 27.30
C GLN A 182 -5.51 -1.21 26.78
N ILE A 183 -4.90 -1.70 25.70
CA ILE A 183 -5.26 -3.01 25.16
C ILE A 183 -4.88 -4.14 26.12
N VAL A 184 -3.75 -4.05 26.82
CA VAL A 184 -3.36 -5.04 27.85
C VAL A 184 -4.40 -5.08 28.98
N ASN A 185 -4.83 -3.92 29.46
CA ASN A 185 -5.87 -3.81 30.49
C ASN A 185 -7.19 -4.41 30.01
N ALA A 186 -7.59 -4.12 28.78
CA ALA A 186 -8.79 -4.68 28.18
C ALA A 186 -8.72 -6.21 28.05
N ILE A 187 -7.60 -6.75 27.57
CA ILE A 187 -7.40 -8.21 27.43
C ILE A 187 -7.62 -8.90 28.78
N ASN A 188 -7.03 -8.35 29.86
CA ASN A 188 -7.19 -8.89 31.20
C ASN A 188 -8.62 -8.72 31.72
N LYS A 189 -9.21 -7.54 31.54
CA LYS A 189 -10.55 -7.20 32.04
C LYS A 189 -11.64 -8.07 31.41
N PHE A 190 -11.55 -8.31 30.11
CA PHE A 190 -12.56 -9.05 29.34
C PHE A 190 -12.23 -10.53 29.16
N GLY A 191 -11.08 -10.99 29.69
CA GLY A 191 -10.58 -12.35 29.51
C GLY A 191 -10.39 -12.69 28.03
N ALA A 192 -9.91 -11.75 27.23
CA ALA A 192 -9.76 -11.92 25.79
C ALA A 192 -8.56 -12.82 25.46
N ASP A 193 -8.59 -13.50 24.32
CA ASP A 193 -7.51 -14.35 23.82
C ASP A 193 -6.45 -13.56 23.06
N ALA A 194 -6.83 -12.40 22.53
CA ALA A 194 -5.96 -11.50 21.78
C ALA A 194 -6.42 -10.04 21.91
N GLY A 195 -5.51 -9.12 21.59
CA GLY A 195 -5.82 -7.71 21.39
C GLY A 195 -5.55 -7.26 19.96
N MET A 196 -6.13 -6.13 19.57
CA MET A 196 -5.78 -5.47 18.33
C MET A 196 -5.88 -3.95 18.49
N ILE A 197 -4.87 -3.26 17.97
CA ILE A 197 -4.85 -1.81 17.87
C ILE A 197 -5.05 -1.43 16.41
N VAL A 198 -5.98 -0.51 16.17
CA VAL A 198 -6.27 0.02 14.83
C VAL A 198 -6.07 1.53 14.88
N THR A 199 -5.18 2.06 14.04
CA THR A 199 -4.85 3.49 14.02
C THR A 199 -4.76 4.06 12.62
N THR A 200 -5.32 5.26 12.40
CA THR A 200 -5.21 5.95 11.10
C THR A 200 -3.83 6.57 10.84
N ALA A 201 -2.99 6.65 11.87
CA ALA A 201 -1.62 7.15 11.80
C ALA A 201 -0.66 6.05 11.29
N GLU A 202 0.49 6.46 10.74
CA GLU A 202 1.55 5.51 10.39
C GLU A 202 2.18 4.94 11.67
N PRO A 203 2.55 3.64 11.66
CA PRO A 203 3.20 3.01 12.80
C PRO A 203 4.62 3.55 12.95
N THR A 204 5.11 3.56 14.19
CA THR A 204 6.52 3.84 14.50
C THR A 204 7.19 2.57 14.98
N GLU A 205 8.49 2.41 14.74
CA GLU A 205 9.26 1.25 15.25
C GLU A 205 9.07 1.07 16.76
N GLN A 206 9.06 2.18 17.51
CA GLN A 206 8.83 2.18 18.95
C GLN A 206 7.47 1.58 19.35
N LEU A 207 6.41 1.86 18.59
CA LEU A 207 5.09 1.29 18.84
C LEU A 207 5.08 -0.22 18.56
N GLU A 208 5.70 -0.66 17.46
CA GLU A 208 5.78 -2.07 17.08
C GLU A 208 6.58 -2.90 18.09
N GLU A 209 7.72 -2.35 18.56
CA GLU A 209 8.53 -2.94 19.62
C GLU A 209 7.75 -3.07 20.93
N ALA A 210 7.05 -2.00 21.34
CA ALA A 210 6.24 -2.02 22.55
C ALA A 210 5.09 -3.05 22.49
N ILE A 211 4.42 -3.15 21.33
CA ILE A 211 3.38 -4.16 21.11
C ILE A 211 3.98 -5.57 21.21
N SER A 212 5.12 -5.80 20.58
CA SER A 212 5.79 -7.10 20.57
C SER A 212 6.23 -7.51 21.98
N GLU A 213 6.84 -6.60 22.74
CA GLU A 213 7.25 -6.84 24.13
C GLU A 213 6.04 -7.16 25.02
N ARG A 214 4.95 -6.38 24.90
CA ARG A 214 3.74 -6.58 25.71
C ARG A 214 3.02 -7.87 25.35
N ALA A 215 2.93 -8.22 24.07
CA ALA A 215 2.36 -9.49 23.62
C ALA A 215 3.14 -10.69 24.18
N ALA A 216 4.48 -10.62 24.15
CA ALA A 216 5.34 -11.66 24.72
C ALA A 216 5.15 -11.81 26.23
N ASN A 217 5.13 -10.70 26.97
CA ASN A 217 4.93 -10.69 28.42
C ASN A 217 3.54 -11.21 28.84
N LEU A 218 2.50 -10.89 28.05
CA LEU A 218 1.13 -11.32 28.32
C LEU A 218 0.87 -12.78 27.93
N GLY A 219 1.72 -13.35 27.06
CA GLY A 219 1.49 -14.66 26.45
C GLY A 219 0.29 -14.68 25.50
N LYS A 220 -0.14 -13.51 25.01
CA LYS A 220 -1.30 -13.34 24.13
C LYS A 220 -0.94 -12.41 22.97
N PRO A 221 -1.37 -12.73 21.74
CA PRO A 221 -1.03 -11.91 20.58
C PRO A 221 -1.75 -10.56 20.63
N ILE A 222 -1.04 -9.52 20.17
CA ILE A 222 -1.58 -8.18 19.96
C ILE A 222 -1.27 -7.79 18.51
N GLY A 223 -2.31 -7.58 17.71
CA GLY A 223 -2.19 -7.15 16.31
C GLY A 223 -2.20 -5.63 16.15
N LEU A 224 -1.62 -5.14 15.06
CA LEU A 224 -1.65 -3.73 14.67
C LEU A 224 -2.17 -3.58 13.24
N ILE A 225 -3.13 -2.69 13.03
CA ILE A 225 -3.56 -2.19 11.71
C ILE A 225 -3.32 -0.69 11.71
N ALA A 226 -2.39 -0.21 10.89
CA ALA A 226 -1.95 1.18 10.91
C ALA A 226 -1.87 1.80 9.50
N GLY A 227 -2.00 3.13 9.42
CA GLY A 227 -1.81 3.89 8.18
C GLY A 227 -2.64 3.34 7.01
N LYS A 228 -1.99 3.06 5.89
CA LYS A 228 -2.64 2.53 4.68
C LYS A 228 -3.38 1.19 4.89
N ASP A 229 -2.98 0.40 5.90
CA ASP A 229 -3.55 -0.93 6.14
C ASP A 229 -4.97 -0.83 6.71
N VAL A 230 -5.33 0.30 7.32
CA VAL A 230 -6.71 0.61 7.71
C VAL A 230 -7.65 0.57 6.51
N ALA A 231 -7.30 1.31 5.45
CA ALA A 231 -8.09 1.32 4.22
C ALA A 231 -8.13 -0.06 3.57
N GLN A 232 -6.99 -0.77 3.54
CA GLN A 232 -6.91 -2.12 3.00
C GLN A 232 -7.85 -3.09 3.75
N PHE A 233 -7.86 -3.04 5.08
CA PHE A 233 -8.70 -3.90 5.91
C PHE A 233 -10.20 -3.69 5.66
N ILE A 234 -10.64 -2.43 5.52
CA ILE A 234 -12.04 -2.11 5.18
C ILE A 234 -12.40 -2.63 3.79
N LEU A 235 -11.51 -2.46 2.80
CA LEU A 235 -11.73 -2.93 1.43
C LEU A 235 -11.79 -4.45 1.34
N GLU A 236 -11.02 -5.16 2.17
CA GLU A 236 -11.00 -6.62 2.20
C GLU A 236 -12.31 -7.21 2.76
N HIS A 237 -12.86 -6.60 3.82
CA HIS A 237 -13.98 -7.19 4.55
C HIS A 237 -15.34 -6.52 4.30
N HIS A 238 -15.37 -5.23 3.95
CA HIS A 238 -16.61 -4.51 3.68
C HIS A 238 -16.45 -3.39 2.64
N PRO A 239 -16.08 -3.70 1.37
CA PRO A 239 -15.83 -2.68 0.35
C PRO A 239 -17.06 -1.79 0.06
N ASN A 240 -18.27 -2.35 0.17
CA ASN A 240 -19.52 -1.62 -0.04
C ASN A 240 -19.80 -0.52 1.00
N LEU A 241 -19.02 -0.45 2.08
CA LEU A 241 -19.09 0.62 3.07
C LEU A 241 -18.55 1.94 2.51
N LEU A 242 -17.56 1.84 1.60
CA LEU A 242 -16.87 2.97 1.00
C LEU A 242 -17.38 3.28 -0.40
N PHE A 243 -17.85 2.26 -1.11
CA PHE A 243 -18.38 2.39 -2.46
C PHE A 243 -19.83 1.91 -2.48
N SER A 244 -20.76 2.81 -2.81
CA SER A 244 -22.13 2.39 -3.09
C SER A 244 -22.12 1.44 -4.28
N SER A 245 -22.82 0.30 -4.15
CA SER A 245 -23.16 -0.52 -5.29
C SER A 245 -24.15 0.28 -6.14
N VAL A 246 -23.71 0.72 -7.33
CA VAL A 246 -24.58 1.31 -8.35
C VAL A 246 -25.41 0.20 -8.99
#